data_AF-A0A3C2A8V7-F1
#
_entry.id   AF-A0A3C2A8V7-F1
#
_cell.length_a   1.000
_cell.length_b   1.000
_cell.length_c   1.000
_cell.angle_alpha   90.00
_cell.angle_beta   90.00
_cell.angle_gamma   90.00
#
_symmetry.space_group_name_H-M   'P 1'
#
loop_
_entity.id
_entity.type
_entity.pdbx_description
1 polymer ?
#
loop_
_entity_poly.entity_id
_entity_poly.type
_entity_poly.pdbx_seq_one_letter_code
_entity_poly.pdbx_strand_id
1 'polypeptide(L)'
;MSVASNPPKRNDMKKTTVLALLLTLTGWAGAQPLALAVDAQQWDRDKTEILTFREQLWNVEQALQAGQWGRAKQLHTQLTNSMQREIAQSEAAVRQAQREVNASRREVRQEKRDLNGERRDARRPRGDRRDDRRDLRDDRRDVRDDQRDLRDDIQDRERREDRLVRQRQLMNAWSNTTWVSEGSARALAMEKLELGYSFFRTMESDLRDDYGEMVEDVAELKEDRRERREDQRERRERY
;
A
#
# COMPACT_ATOMS: atom_id res chain seq x y z
N MET A 1 -26.76 -23.81 37.58
CA MET A 1 -27.23 -22.47 37.16
C MET A 1 -26.02 -21.70 36.65
N SER A 2 -25.93 -21.53 35.33
CA SER A 2 -24.82 -20.85 34.66
C SER A 2 -24.79 -19.37 35.05
N VAL A 3 -23.65 -18.92 35.56
CA VAL A 3 -23.33 -17.49 35.67
C VAL A 3 -22.72 -17.09 34.33
N ALA A 4 -23.52 -16.45 33.49
CA ALA A 4 -23.04 -15.82 32.26
C ALA A 4 -22.09 -14.67 32.65
N SER A 5 -20.78 -14.86 32.46
CA SER A 5 -19.82 -13.76 32.59
C SER A 5 -19.99 -12.85 31.38
N ASN A 6 -20.59 -11.68 31.63
CA ASN A 6 -20.75 -10.62 30.65
C ASN A 6 -19.35 -10.16 30.18
N PRO A 7 -19.02 -10.13 28.87
CA PRO A 7 -17.73 -9.65 28.41
C PRO A 7 -17.56 -8.15 28.76
N PRO A 8 -16.40 -7.71 29.28
CA PRO A 8 -16.19 -6.30 29.62
C PRO A 8 -16.14 -5.41 28.36
N LYS A 9 -16.64 -4.19 28.52
CA LYS A 9 -17.00 -3.24 27.46
C LYS A 9 -15.79 -2.72 26.66
N ARG A 10 -16.01 -2.66 25.34
CA ARG A 10 -15.24 -2.11 24.21
C ARG A 10 -14.69 -0.67 24.31
N ASN A 11 -14.63 -0.05 25.49
CA ASN A 11 -14.29 1.37 25.65
C ASN A 11 -12.90 1.57 26.26
N ASP A 12 -11.89 1.52 25.39
CA ASP A 12 -10.77 2.46 25.37
C ASP A 12 -10.10 2.38 23.98
N MET A 13 -10.91 2.69 22.96
CA MET A 13 -10.52 2.94 21.57
C MET A 13 -9.71 4.24 21.48
N LYS A 14 -8.45 4.24 21.92
CA LYS A 14 -7.55 5.36 21.60
C LYS A 14 -7.00 5.16 20.18
N LYS A 15 -7.86 5.60 19.24
CA LYS A 15 -7.60 6.04 17.86
C LYS A 15 -7.32 4.94 16.81
N THR A 16 -8.38 4.24 16.39
CA THR A 16 -8.40 3.46 15.14
C THR A 16 -9.25 4.16 14.09
N THR A 17 -8.64 5.07 13.34
CA THR A 17 -9.28 5.76 12.20
C THR A 17 -9.45 4.81 11.00
N VAL A 18 -8.62 3.77 10.89
CA VAL A 18 -8.60 2.86 9.74
C VAL A 18 -9.78 1.86 9.77
N LEU A 19 -10.17 1.36 10.94
CA LEU A 19 -11.36 0.50 11.07
C LEU A 19 -12.67 1.22 10.74
N ALA A 20 -12.75 2.53 10.97
CA ALA A 20 -13.90 3.33 10.58
C ALA A 20 -13.96 3.52 9.05
N LEU A 21 -12.80 3.70 8.38
CA LEU A 21 -12.71 3.74 6.92
C LEU A 21 -13.08 2.38 6.29
N LEU A 22 -12.60 1.27 6.87
CA LEU A 22 -12.83 -0.10 6.41
C LEU A 22 -14.31 -0.50 6.36
N LEU A 23 -15.15 0.09 7.22
CA LEU A 23 -16.61 -0.14 7.25
C LEU A 23 -17.39 0.60 6.16
N THR A 24 -16.78 1.58 5.46
CA THR A 24 -17.49 2.42 4.47
C THR A 24 -17.37 1.92 3.02
N LEU A 25 -16.45 0.99 2.73
CA LEU A 25 -16.09 0.59 1.35
C LEU A 25 -16.73 -0.71 0.84
N THR A 26 -17.38 -1.51 1.69
CA THR A 26 -18.09 -2.72 1.26
C THR A 26 -19.38 -2.44 0.47
N GLY A 27 -19.73 -1.17 0.22
CA GLY A 27 -20.93 -0.75 -0.49
C GLY A 27 -20.77 -0.46 -1.99
N TRP A 28 -19.56 -0.52 -2.58
CA TRP A 28 -19.32 -0.10 -3.96
C TRP A 28 -19.27 -1.29 -4.95
N ALA A 29 -20.41 -1.94 -5.15
CA ALA A 29 -20.59 -2.98 -6.17
C ALA A 29 -21.10 -2.35 -7.47
N GLY A 30 -20.19 -1.87 -8.32
CA GLY A 30 -20.57 -1.25 -9.59
C GLY A 30 -19.42 -1.19 -10.59
N ALA A 31 -19.24 -2.27 -11.35
CA ALA A 31 -18.36 -2.42 -12.52
C ALA A 31 -16.84 -2.36 -12.26
N GLN A 32 -16.23 -3.53 -12.04
CA GLN A 32 -14.77 -3.70 -11.96
C GLN A 32 -14.23 -4.30 -13.28
N PRO A 33 -13.41 -3.59 -14.09
CA PRO A 33 -12.49 -4.22 -15.03
C PRO A 33 -11.56 -5.21 -14.32
N LEU A 34 -11.14 -6.28 -15.02
CA LEU A 34 -10.35 -7.40 -14.50
C LEU A 34 -9.04 -7.00 -13.76
N ALA A 35 -8.47 -5.82 -14.05
CA ALA A 35 -7.32 -5.28 -13.33
C ALA A 35 -7.64 -4.97 -11.85
N LEU A 36 -8.82 -4.41 -11.55
CA LEU A 36 -9.27 -4.10 -10.18
C LEU A 36 -9.57 -5.35 -9.33
N ALA A 37 -9.72 -6.52 -9.96
CA ALA A 37 -10.04 -7.75 -9.24
C ALA A 37 -8.82 -8.35 -8.52
N VAL A 38 -7.62 -8.18 -9.10
CA VAL A 38 -6.37 -8.65 -8.49
C VAL A 38 -6.01 -7.78 -7.27
N ASP A 39 -6.16 -6.47 -7.40
CA ASP A 39 -5.95 -5.51 -6.33
C ASP A 39 -6.96 -5.67 -5.19
N ALA A 40 -8.22 -5.98 -5.51
CA ALA A 40 -9.24 -6.28 -4.51
C ALA A 40 -8.92 -7.55 -3.69
N GLN A 41 -8.34 -8.58 -4.31
CA GLN A 41 -7.95 -9.80 -3.60
C GLN A 41 -6.71 -9.58 -2.73
N GLN A 42 -5.75 -8.76 -3.17
CA GLN A 42 -4.59 -8.38 -2.36
C GLN A 42 -5.03 -7.55 -1.15
N TRP A 43 -5.85 -6.53 -1.38
CA TRP A 43 -6.49 -5.69 -0.37
C TRP A 43 -7.22 -6.48 0.72
N ASP A 44 -8.04 -7.47 0.35
CA ASP A 44 -8.77 -8.28 1.32
C ASP A 44 -7.85 -9.22 2.12
N ARG A 45 -6.75 -9.68 1.53
CA ARG A 45 -5.70 -10.43 2.25
C ARG A 45 -5.03 -9.53 3.29
N ASP A 46 -4.58 -8.35 2.90
CA ASP A 46 -3.83 -7.44 3.79
C ASP A 46 -4.70 -6.93 4.95
N LYS A 47 -5.99 -6.67 4.70
CA LYS A 47 -6.97 -6.42 5.78
C LYS A 47 -7.06 -7.58 6.76
N THR A 48 -7.17 -8.79 6.24
CA THR A 48 -7.34 -10.00 7.07
C THR A 48 -6.08 -10.22 7.92
N GLU A 49 -4.90 -9.98 7.36
CA GLU A 49 -3.62 -10.05 8.06
C GLU A 49 -3.54 -9.00 9.19
N ILE A 50 -3.92 -7.74 8.92
CA ILE A 50 -3.98 -6.67 9.93
C ILE A 50 -4.96 -7.01 11.06
N LEU A 51 -6.16 -7.50 10.74
CA LEU A 51 -7.15 -7.90 11.75
C LEU A 51 -6.64 -9.06 12.62
N THR A 52 -6.00 -10.05 11.99
CA THR A 52 -5.41 -11.19 12.69
C THR A 52 -4.27 -10.74 13.60
N PHE A 53 -3.38 -9.85 13.13
CA PHE A 53 -2.29 -9.30 13.93
C PHE A 53 -2.80 -8.52 15.15
N ARG A 54 -3.83 -7.70 14.97
CA ARG A 54 -4.48 -6.97 16.06
C ARG A 54 -5.06 -7.91 17.11
N GLU A 55 -5.72 -8.98 16.68
CA GLU A 55 -6.26 -9.98 17.60
C GLU A 55 -5.15 -10.69 18.38
N GLN A 56 -4.03 -11.03 17.73
CA GLN A 56 -2.85 -11.60 18.40
C GLN A 56 -2.31 -10.66 19.48
N LEU A 57 -2.15 -9.37 19.19
CA LEU A 57 -1.73 -8.36 20.18
C LEU A 57 -2.66 -8.29 21.38
N TRP A 58 -3.97 -8.22 21.11
CA TRP A 58 -4.98 -8.18 22.17
C TRP A 58 -4.93 -9.44 23.04
N ASN A 59 -4.77 -10.61 22.44
CA ASN A 59 -4.64 -11.87 23.19
C ASN A 59 -3.40 -11.91 24.09
N VAL A 60 -2.27 -11.34 23.64
CA VAL A 60 -1.06 -11.19 24.48
C VAL A 60 -1.36 -10.29 25.66
N GLU A 61 -1.96 -9.12 25.42
CA GLU A 61 -2.34 -8.17 26.46
C GLU A 61 -3.26 -8.80 27.51
N GLN A 62 -4.30 -9.51 27.08
CA GLN A 62 -5.24 -10.19 27.98
C GLN A 62 -4.54 -11.27 28.82
N ALA A 63 -3.67 -12.07 28.20
CA ALA A 63 -2.89 -13.09 28.94
C ALA A 63 -1.99 -12.45 30.00
N LEU A 64 -1.38 -11.29 29.71
CA LEU A 64 -0.57 -10.53 30.67
C LEU A 64 -1.42 -9.94 31.81
N GLN A 65 -2.58 -9.36 31.48
CA GLN A 65 -3.51 -8.81 32.47
C GLN A 65 -4.02 -9.90 33.43
N ALA A 66 -4.24 -11.11 32.93
CA ALA A 66 -4.65 -12.27 33.70
C ALA A 66 -3.50 -12.99 34.44
N GLY A 67 -2.26 -12.50 34.35
CA GLY A 67 -1.08 -13.13 34.95
C GLY A 67 -0.69 -14.49 34.34
N GLN A 68 -1.22 -14.81 33.15
CA GLN A 68 -0.97 -16.08 32.45
C GLN A 68 0.35 -16.03 31.66
N TRP A 69 1.48 -15.91 32.36
CA TRP A 69 2.80 -15.71 31.77
C TRP A 69 3.19 -16.76 30.71
N GLY A 70 2.90 -18.04 30.98
CA GLY A 70 3.17 -19.12 30.02
C GLY A 70 2.40 -18.95 28.70
N ARG A 71 1.12 -18.57 28.79
CA ARG A 71 0.27 -18.28 27.61
C ARG A 71 0.75 -17.02 26.90
N ALA A 72 1.06 -15.94 27.63
CA ALA A 72 1.57 -14.70 27.06
C ALA A 72 2.87 -14.94 26.27
N LYS A 73 3.78 -15.79 26.79
CA LYS A 73 5.02 -16.17 26.10
C LYS A 73 4.76 -16.97 24.81
N GLN A 74 3.80 -17.88 24.82
CA GLN A 74 3.40 -18.63 23.61
C GLN A 74 2.82 -17.70 22.53
N LEU A 75 1.88 -16.83 22.92
CA LEU A 75 1.26 -15.86 22.02
C LEU A 75 2.28 -14.86 21.46
N HIS A 76 3.23 -14.44 22.29
CA HIS A 76 4.36 -13.61 21.87
C HIS A 76 5.18 -14.28 20.76
N THR A 77 5.48 -15.57 20.88
CA THR A 77 6.21 -16.31 19.83
C THR A 77 5.41 -16.34 18.53
N GLN A 78 4.09 -16.56 18.60
CA GLN A 78 3.23 -16.51 17.42
C GLN A 78 3.23 -15.14 16.76
N LEU A 79 3.13 -14.07 17.56
CA LEU A 79 3.19 -12.70 17.08
C LEU A 79 4.54 -12.36 16.45
N THR A 80 5.64 -12.84 17.04
CA THR A 80 7.01 -12.70 16.50
C THR A 80 7.10 -13.33 15.11
N ASN A 81 6.55 -14.53 14.93
CA ASN A 81 6.50 -15.18 13.61
C ASN A 81 5.62 -14.40 12.61
N SER A 82 4.55 -13.77 13.10
CA SER A 82 3.71 -12.89 12.27
C SER A 82 4.47 -11.67 11.77
N MET A 83 5.20 -10.98 12.67
CA MET A 83 6.05 -9.84 12.31
C MET A 83 7.15 -10.22 11.32
N GLN A 84 7.74 -11.41 11.45
CA GLN A 84 8.75 -11.89 10.51
C GLN A 84 8.18 -12.15 9.11
N ARG A 85 6.97 -12.73 9.03
CA ARG A 85 6.28 -12.93 7.75
C ARG A 85 5.96 -11.60 7.09
N GLU A 86 5.41 -10.67 7.85
CA GLU A 86 5.10 -9.31 7.40
C GLU A 86 6.33 -8.59 6.82
N ILE A 87 7.47 -8.65 7.53
CA ILE A 87 8.73 -8.08 7.02
C ILE A 87 9.15 -8.77 5.72
N ALA A 88 9.02 -10.09 5.61
CA ALA A 88 9.38 -10.81 4.39
C ALA A 88 8.47 -10.44 3.21
N GLN A 89 7.18 -10.20 3.46
CA GLN A 89 6.22 -9.68 2.49
C GLN A 89 6.60 -8.25 2.06
N SER A 90 6.86 -7.36 3.02
CA SER A 90 7.32 -5.98 2.76
C SER A 90 8.63 -5.95 1.96
N GLU A 91 9.57 -6.84 2.24
CA GLU A 91 10.78 -6.99 1.42
C GLU A 91 10.49 -7.42 -0.02
N ALA A 92 9.51 -8.30 -0.22
CA ALA A 92 9.10 -8.69 -1.56
C ALA A 92 8.43 -7.53 -2.31
N ALA A 93 7.59 -6.75 -1.62
CA ALA A 93 6.94 -5.57 -2.16
C ALA A 93 7.97 -4.49 -2.57
N VAL A 94 8.99 -4.22 -1.74
CA VAL A 94 10.08 -3.29 -2.10
C VAL A 94 10.85 -3.76 -3.33
N ARG A 95 11.15 -5.06 -3.43
CA ARG A 95 11.81 -5.61 -4.63
C ARG A 95 10.95 -5.47 -5.89
N GLN A 96 9.64 -5.59 -5.74
CA GLN A 96 8.69 -5.42 -6.83
C GLN A 96 8.61 -3.94 -7.27
N ALA A 97 8.45 -3.01 -6.33
CA ALA A 97 8.49 -1.57 -6.59
C ALA A 97 9.80 -1.13 -7.27
N GLN A 98 10.93 -1.73 -6.89
CA GLN A 98 12.20 -1.47 -7.57
C GLN A 98 12.21 -1.96 -9.03
N ARG A 99 11.48 -3.02 -9.37
CA ARG A 99 11.35 -3.47 -10.77
C ARG A 99 10.47 -2.53 -11.57
N GLU A 100 9.36 -2.06 -10.99
CA GLU A 100 8.45 -1.07 -11.58
C GLU A 100 9.19 0.21 -11.92
N VAL A 101 9.88 0.85 -10.96
CA VAL A 101 10.75 2.03 -11.21
C VAL A 101 11.74 1.80 -12.37
N ASN A 102 12.28 0.59 -12.50
CA ASN A 102 13.22 0.28 -13.58
C ASN A 102 12.54 0.08 -14.94
N ALA A 103 11.28 -0.37 -14.96
CA ALA A 103 10.47 -0.47 -16.16
C ALA A 103 10.08 0.92 -16.66
N SER A 104 9.54 1.78 -15.80
CA SER A 104 9.10 3.15 -16.15
C SER A 104 10.27 4.03 -16.58
N ARG A 105 11.48 3.82 -16.01
CA ARG A 105 12.72 4.44 -16.51
C ARG A 105 13.06 4.04 -17.95
N ARG A 106 12.71 2.82 -18.37
CA ARG A 106 12.97 2.35 -19.75
C ARG A 106 11.93 2.92 -20.70
N GLU A 107 10.67 2.99 -20.30
CA GLU A 107 9.56 3.58 -21.07
C GLU A 107 9.84 5.05 -21.37
N VAL A 108 10.12 5.87 -20.33
CA VAL A 108 10.52 7.29 -20.49
C VAL A 108 11.70 7.47 -21.47
N ARG A 109 12.66 6.52 -21.47
CA ARG A 109 13.81 6.57 -22.39
C ARG A 109 13.44 6.19 -23.81
N GLN A 110 12.53 5.24 -23.98
CA GLN A 110 12.03 4.81 -25.28
C GLN A 110 11.20 5.92 -25.91
N GLU A 111 10.23 6.47 -25.20
CA GLU A 111 9.39 7.54 -25.75
C GLU A 111 10.19 8.80 -26.09
N LYS A 112 11.20 9.15 -25.27
CA LYS A 112 12.13 10.25 -25.62
C LYS A 112 12.92 9.97 -26.91
N ARG A 113 13.21 8.70 -27.23
CA ARG A 113 13.85 8.35 -28.51
C ARG A 113 12.87 8.47 -29.65
N ASP A 114 11.64 8.01 -29.46
CA ASP A 114 10.58 8.05 -30.46
C ASP A 114 10.23 9.51 -30.82
N LEU A 115 10.00 10.37 -29.82
CA LEU A 115 9.87 11.82 -29.97
C LEU A 115 11.00 12.46 -30.78
N ASN A 116 12.24 12.01 -30.56
CA ASN A 116 13.40 12.53 -31.28
C ASN A 116 13.47 12.01 -32.72
N GLY A 117 12.98 10.79 -32.97
CA GLY A 117 12.78 10.22 -34.30
C GLY A 117 11.74 11.01 -35.09
N GLU A 118 10.55 11.21 -34.51
CA GLU A 118 9.48 11.98 -35.14
C GLU A 118 9.89 13.43 -35.45
N ARG A 119 10.59 14.09 -34.51
CA ARG A 119 11.16 15.43 -34.75
C ARG A 119 12.15 15.48 -35.91
N ARG A 120 12.84 14.37 -36.22
CA ARG A 120 13.73 14.29 -37.39
C ARG A 120 12.94 14.06 -38.67
N ASP A 121 11.88 13.27 -38.61
CA ASP A 121 11.05 12.95 -39.77
C ASP A 121 10.12 14.11 -40.17
N ALA A 122 9.57 14.85 -39.21
CA ALA A 122 8.81 16.09 -39.44
C ALA A 122 9.66 17.23 -40.07
N ARG A 123 10.99 17.12 -40.09
CA ARG A 123 11.89 18.05 -40.79
C ARG A 123 12.08 17.68 -42.26
N ARG A 124 11.58 16.54 -42.73
CA ARG A 124 11.69 16.11 -44.14
C ARG A 124 10.61 16.82 -44.98
N PRO A 125 10.89 17.21 -46.25
CA PRO A 125 10.04 18.17 -46.97
C PRO A 125 8.73 17.61 -47.57
N ARG A 126 8.30 16.40 -47.21
CA ARG A 126 7.22 15.68 -47.91
C ARG A 126 6.33 14.91 -46.92
N GLY A 127 5.35 15.59 -46.32
CA GLY A 127 4.36 15.00 -45.41
C GLY A 127 3.32 16.04 -44.98
N ASP A 128 2.09 15.59 -44.74
CA ASP A 128 0.93 16.43 -44.44
C ASP A 128 1.08 17.08 -43.04
N ARG A 129 1.50 18.36 -43.01
CA ARG A 129 1.96 19.09 -41.80
C ARG A 129 0.96 19.14 -40.63
N ARG A 130 -0.29 18.71 -40.82
CA ARG A 130 -1.33 18.69 -39.79
C ARG A 130 -1.32 17.39 -39.00
N ASP A 131 -0.99 16.26 -39.62
CA ASP A 131 -0.88 14.96 -38.95
C ASP A 131 0.41 14.94 -38.12
N ASP A 132 1.53 15.41 -38.69
CA ASP A 132 2.81 15.58 -37.98
C ASP A 132 2.71 16.44 -36.70
N ARG A 133 1.79 17.42 -36.66
CA ARG A 133 1.59 18.28 -35.47
C ARG A 133 0.75 17.61 -34.39
N ARG A 134 -0.13 16.68 -34.78
CA ARG A 134 -0.97 15.92 -33.88
C ARG A 134 -0.18 14.79 -33.25
N ASP A 135 0.59 14.06 -34.04
CA ASP A 135 1.48 13.00 -33.55
C ASP A 135 2.51 13.59 -32.56
N LEU A 136 3.13 14.73 -32.90
CA LEU A 136 3.99 15.47 -31.96
C LEU A 136 3.28 16.03 -30.71
N ARG A 137 1.95 16.17 -30.70
CA ARG A 137 1.19 16.58 -29.50
C ARG A 137 0.95 15.35 -28.62
N ASP A 138 0.55 14.24 -29.23
CA ASP A 138 0.24 12.98 -28.56
C ASP A 138 1.55 12.43 -27.92
N ASP A 139 2.65 12.33 -28.66
CA ASP A 139 3.96 11.92 -28.10
C ASP A 139 4.47 12.81 -26.94
N ARG A 140 4.16 14.12 -26.99
CA ARG A 140 4.55 15.06 -25.92
C ARG A 140 3.73 14.87 -24.66
N ARG A 141 2.53 14.34 -24.79
CA ARG A 141 1.65 14.01 -23.67
C ARG A 141 2.10 12.69 -23.09
N ASP A 142 2.30 11.66 -23.92
CA ASP A 142 2.80 10.35 -23.48
C ASP A 142 4.09 10.51 -22.64
N VAL A 143 5.06 11.31 -23.11
CA VAL A 143 6.30 11.60 -22.35
C VAL A 143 6.09 12.36 -21.03
N ARG A 144 4.98 13.08 -20.87
CA ARG A 144 4.64 13.70 -19.58
C ARG A 144 4.02 12.67 -18.65
N ASP A 145 3.16 11.81 -19.17
CA ASP A 145 2.46 10.77 -18.41
C ASP A 145 3.49 9.75 -17.89
N ASP A 146 4.35 9.23 -18.77
CA ASP A 146 5.51 8.39 -18.42
C ASP A 146 6.44 9.01 -17.37
N GLN A 147 6.63 10.33 -17.42
CA GLN A 147 7.43 11.05 -16.43
C GLN A 147 6.73 11.23 -15.10
N ARG A 148 5.40 11.28 -15.10
CA ARG A 148 4.57 11.34 -13.91
C ARG A 148 4.57 9.97 -13.24
N ASP A 149 4.29 8.91 -13.99
CA ASP A 149 4.28 7.54 -13.49
C ASP A 149 5.63 7.17 -12.87
N LEU A 150 6.74 7.53 -13.55
CA LEU A 150 8.07 7.33 -12.98
C LEU A 150 8.29 8.06 -11.64
N ARG A 151 7.72 9.26 -11.45
CA ARG A 151 7.84 9.98 -10.17
C ARG A 151 7.04 9.27 -9.09
N ASP A 152 5.84 8.83 -9.43
CA ASP A 152 4.92 8.17 -8.51
C ASP A 152 5.54 6.82 -8.07
N ASP A 153 6.04 6.00 -9.01
CA ASP A 153 6.77 4.75 -8.71
C ASP A 153 7.99 4.96 -7.80
N ILE A 154 8.75 6.03 -8.01
CA ILE A 154 9.91 6.36 -7.18
C ILE A 154 9.46 6.68 -5.76
N GLN A 155 8.39 7.48 -5.63
CA GLN A 155 7.83 7.86 -4.34
C GLN A 155 7.29 6.64 -3.60
N ASP A 156 6.57 5.75 -4.28
CA ASP A 156 6.01 4.52 -3.70
C ASP A 156 7.10 3.59 -3.19
N ARG A 157 8.13 3.39 -4.01
CA ARG A 157 9.30 2.61 -3.60
C ARG A 157 9.96 3.22 -2.37
N GLU A 158 10.17 4.53 -2.32
CA GLU A 158 10.78 5.22 -1.17
C GLU A 158 9.93 5.06 0.10
N ARG A 159 8.60 5.23 -0.01
CA ARG A 159 7.66 5.00 1.10
C ARG A 159 7.76 3.56 1.64
N ARG A 160 7.76 2.57 0.75
CA ARG A 160 7.86 1.15 1.11
C ARG A 160 9.22 0.81 1.74
N GLU A 161 10.32 1.38 1.23
CA GLU A 161 11.66 1.23 1.81
C GLU A 161 11.75 1.81 3.23
N ASP A 162 11.25 3.03 3.45
CA ASP A 162 11.23 3.67 4.77
C ASP A 162 10.40 2.85 5.78
N ARG A 163 9.24 2.35 5.35
CA ARG A 163 8.37 1.49 6.17
C ARG A 163 9.08 0.20 6.56
N LEU A 164 9.75 -0.46 5.62
CA LEU A 164 10.51 -1.69 5.87
C LEU A 164 11.66 -1.44 6.85
N VAL A 165 12.38 -0.33 6.70
CA VAL A 165 13.41 0.08 7.67
C VAL A 165 12.82 0.23 9.06
N ARG A 166 11.66 0.90 9.17
CA ARG A 166 10.96 1.06 10.45
C ARG A 166 10.51 -0.27 11.05
N GLN A 167 9.93 -1.16 10.26
CA GLN A 167 9.51 -2.50 10.70
C GLN A 167 10.70 -3.31 11.23
N ARG A 168 11.85 -3.28 10.54
CA ARG A 168 13.09 -3.95 11.00
C ARG A 168 13.61 -3.39 12.32
N GLN A 169 13.60 -2.06 12.47
CA GLN A 169 13.96 -1.43 13.75
C GLN A 169 13.06 -1.88 14.89
N LEU A 170 11.75 -1.91 14.66
CA LEU A 170 10.76 -2.36 15.63
C LEU A 170 10.91 -3.85 15.96
N MET A 171 11.19 -4.69 14.96
CA MET A 171 11.46 -6.12 15.15
C MET A 171 12.73 -6.39 15.95
N ASN A 172 13.79 -5.61 15.70
CA ASN A 172 15.03 -5.68 16.48
C ASN A 172 14.80 -5.27 17.93
N ALA A 173 14.10 -4.15 18.16
CA ALA A 173 13.72 -3.71 19.51
C ALA A 173 12.87 -4.78 20.21
N TRP A 174 11.84 -5.28 19.53
CA TRP A 174 10.95 -6.34 20.02
C TRP A 174 11.72 -7.58 20.46
N SER A 175 12.69 -8.03 19.65
CA SER A 175 13.47 -9.24 19.95
C SER A 175 14.43 -9.05 21.14
N ASN A 176 14.96 -7.84 21.29
CA ASN A 176 15.93 -7.51 22.35
C ASN A 176 15.28 -7.17 23.69
N THR A 177 13.98 -6.87 23.74
CA THR A 177 13.26 -6.67 25.01
C THR A 177 13.07 -8.00 25.75
N THR A 178 13.82 -8.20 26.84
CA THR A 178 13.77 -9.42 27.65
C THR A 178 12.52 -9.51 28.52
N TRP A 179 11.89 -10.68 28.56
CA TRP A 179 10.88 -11.02 29.56
C TRP A 179 11.55 -11.18 30.94
N VAL A 180 11.33 -10.25 31.87
CA VAL A 180 11.83 -10.36 33.26
C VAL A 180 10.72 -10.86 34.20
N SER A 181 11.08 -11.51 35.32
CA SER A 181 10.19 -12.19 36.25
C SER A 181 9.19 -11.29 36.99
N GLU A 182 8.13 -11.94 37.49
CA GLU A 182 6.83 -11.52 38.07
C GLU A 182 6.64 -10.12 38.69
N GLY A 183 7.68 -9.47 39.24
CA GLY A 183 7.58 -8.17 39.91
C GLY A 183 7.82 -6.93 39.03
N SER A 184 8.80 -6.98 38.12
CA SER A 184 9.06 -5.92 37.11
C SER A 184 8.44 -6.22 35.74
N ALA A 185 7.86 -7.42 35.61
CA ALA A 185 7.35 -7.99 34.38
C ALA A 185 6.25 -7.16 33.72
N ARG A 186 5.38 -6.49 34.50
CA ARG A 186 4.23 -5.76 33.94
C ARG A 186 4.66 -4.53 33.14
N ALA A 187 5.55 -3.68 33.67
CA ALA A 187 5.99 -2.47 32.97
C ALA A 187 6.75 -2.80 31.67
N LEU A 188 7.65 -3.78 31.73
CA LEU A 188 8.41 -4.26 30.56
C LEU A 188 7.51 -5.00 29.55
N ALA A 189 6.48 -5.71 30.01
CA ALA A 189 5.50 -6.31 29.12
C ALA A 189 4.63 -5.25 28.42
N MET A 190 4.32 -4.12 29.08
CA MET A 190 3.64 -3.00 28.44
C MET A 190 4.54 -2.28 27.43
N GLU A 191 5.83 -2.11 27.71
CA GLU A 191 6.81 -1.59 26.74
C GLU A 191 6.88 -2.48 25.49
N LYS A 192 6.93 -3.80 25.69
CA LYS A 192 6.89 -4.77 24.61
C LYS A 192 5.60 -4.66 23.79
N LEU A 193 4.43 -4.54 24.43
CA LEU A 193 3.16 -4.31 23.73
C LEU A 193 3.18 -3.02 22.91
N GLU A 194 3.79 -1.93 23.40
CA GLU A 194 3.89 -0.68 22.63
C GLU A 194 4.73 -0.86 21.36
N LEU A 195 5.80 -1.67 21.40
CA LEU A 195 6.56 -2.03 20.19
C LEU A 195 5.69 -2.81 19.20
N GLY A 196 4.88 -3.76 19.70
CA GLY A 196 3.93 -4.51 18.88
C GLY A 196 2.87 -3.62 18.24
N TYR A 197 2.27 -2.68 19.00
CA TYR A 197 1.33 -1.70 18.46
C TYR A 197 1.99 -0.71 17.51
N SER A 198 3.25 -0.33 17.75
CA SER A 198 4.01 0.51 16.82
C SER A 198 4.25 -0.19 15.49
N PHE A 199 4.49 -1.51 15.51
CA PHE A 199 4.60 -2.32 14.30
C PHE A 199 3.25 -2.42 13.59
N PHE A 200 2.18 -2.68 14.34
CA PHE A 200 0.82 -2.69 13.80
C PHE A 200 0.46 -1.36 13.09
N ARG A 201 0.85 -0.21 13.65
CA ARG A 201 0.64 1.10 13.01
C ARG A 201 1.37 1.22 11.67
N THR A 202 2.51 0.55 11.48
CA THR A 202 3.17 0.53 10.15
C THR A 202 2.36 -0.26 9.13
N MET A 203 1.76 -1.39 9.52
CA MET A 203 0.87 -2.17 8.65
C MET A 203 -0.40 -1.38 8.31
N GLU A 204 -1.00 -0.69 9.30
CA GLU A 204 -2.15 0.20 9.04
C GLU A 204 -1.81 1.35 8.09
N SER A 205 -0.58 1.84 8.12
CA SER A 205 -0.11 2.85 7.18
C SER A 205 0.04 2.26 5.79
N ASP A 206 0.55 1.03 5.66
CA ASP A 206 0.72 0.35 4.38
C ASP A 206 -0.62 0.20 3.66
N LEU A 207 -1.59 -0.39 4.36
CA LEU A 207 -2.95 -0.53 3.86
C LEU A 207 -3.59 0.83 3.52
N ARG A 208 -3.20 1.92 4.18
CA ARG A 208 -3.73 3.24 3.82
C ARG A 208 -3.11 3.76 2.53
N ASP A 209 -1.82 3.56 2.37
CA ASP A 209 -1.08 4.04 1.20
C ASP A 209 -1.56 3.27 -0.04
N ASP A 210 -1.68 1.94 0.04
CA ASP A 210 -2.24 1.10 -1.04
C ASP A 210 -3.66 1.52 -1.43
N TYR A 211 -4.48 1.92 -0.46
CA TYR A 211 -5.81 2.46 -0.73
C TYR A 211 -5.76 3.80 -1.46
N GLY A 212 -4.81 4.66 -1.10
CA GLY A 212 -4.58 5.94 -1.75
C GLY A 212 -4.23 5.75 -3.22
N GLU A 213 -3.25 4.87 -3.49
CA GLU A 213 -2.81 4.47 -4.83
C GLU A 213 -4.02 4.01 -5.67
N MET A 214 -4.84 3.08 -5.16
CA MET A 214 -6.05 2.61 -5.88
C MET A 214 -7.06 3.72 -6.21
N VAL A 215 -7.17 4.75 -5.36
CA VAL A 215 -8.07 5.88 -5.60
C VAL A 215 -7.50 6.80 -6.69
N GLU A 216 -6.19 7.00 -6.69
CA GLU A 216 -5.46 7.78 -7.69
C GLU A 216 -5.55 7.10 -9.06
N ASP A 217 -5.29 5.79 -9.16
CA ASP A 217 -5.45 5.01 -10.40
C ASP A 217 -6.86 5.14 -11.00
N VAL A 218 -7.88 5.11 -10.14
CA VAL A 218 -9.28 5.27 -10.58
C VAL A 218 -9.56 6.69 -11.08
N ALA A 219 -8.90 7.70 -10.54
CA ALA A 219 -9.01 9.07 -11.01
C ALA A 219 -8.33 9.23 -12.38
N GLU A 220 -7.14 8.66 -12.55
CA GLU A 220 -6.36 8.67 -13.80
C GLU A 220 -7.11 7.96 -14.92
N LEU A 221 -7.65 6.77 -14.66
CA LEU A 221 -8.50 6.06 -15.63
C LEU A 221 -9.72 6.86 -16.10
N LYS A 222 -10.23 7.79 -15.27
CA LYS A 222 -11.32 8.69 -15.68
C LYS A 222 -10.80 9.83 -16.55
N GLU A 223 -9.61 10.35 -16.26
CA GLU A 223 -8.92 11.35 -17.06
C GLU A 223 -8.63 10.81 -18.46
N ASP A 224 -8.02 9.64 -18.57
CA ASP A 224 -7.76 8.94 -19.85
C ASP A 224 -9.02 8.74 -20.69
N ARG A 225 -10.14 8.41 -20.03
CA ARG A 225 -11.43 8.23 -20.70
C ARG A 225 -11.99 9.54 -21.21
N ARG A 226 -11.80 10.63 -20.47
CA ARG A 226 -12.21 11.97 -20.89
C ARG A 226 -11.38 12.41 -22.08
N GLU A 227 -10.07 12.24 -21.97
CA GLU A 227 -9.09 12.53 -23.00
C GLU A 227 -9.38 11.81 -24.33
N ARG A 228 -9.62 10.50 -24.29
CA ARG A 228 -10.03 9.74 -25.49
C ARG A 228 -11.34 10.25 -26.11
N ARG A 229 -12.27 10.77 -25.31
CA ARG A 229 -13.53 11.35 -25.83
C ARG A 229 -13.29 12.71 -26.50
N GLU A 230 -12.39 13.51 -25.96
CA GLU A 230 -12.00 14.79 -26.56
C GLU A 230 -11.31 14.54 -27.91
N ASP A 231 -10.41 13.56 -27.99
CA ASP A 231 -9.78 13.14 -29.26
C ASP A 231 -10.80 12.66 -30.30
N GLN A 232 -11.81 11.90 -29.87
CA GLN A 232 -12.89 11.45 -30.76
C GLN A 232 -13.78 12.60 -31.23
N ARG A 233 -14.01 13.62 -30.41
CA ARG A 233 -14.76 14.82 -30.80
C ARG A 233 -13.98 15.66 -31.82
N GLU A 234 -12.69 15.90 -31.57
CA GLU A 234 -11.81 16.58 -32.52
C GLU A 234 -11.78 15.88 -33.90
N ARG A 235 -11.85 14.55 -33.93
CA ARG A 235 -11.94 13.78 -35.18
C ARG A 235 -13.29 13.93 -35.91
N ARG A 236 -14.40 14.02 -35.16
CA ARG A 236 -15.76 14.13 -35.73
C ARG A 236 -16.07 15.52 -36.24
N GLU A 237 -15.54 16.57 -35.61
CA GLU A 237 -15.71 17.97 -36.05
C GLU A 237 -14.89 18.31 -37.32
N ARG A 238 -14.10 17.35 -37.84
CA ARG A 238 -13.31 17.49 -39.06
C ARG A 238 -13.99 16.99 -40.34
N TYR A 239 -15.21 16.45 -40.24
CA TYR A 239 -16.03 15.99 -41.37
C TYR A 239 -17.38 16.69 -41.41
#